data_AF-A0A971SIN0-F1
#
_entry.id   AF-A0A971SIN0-F1
#
_cell.length_a   1.000
_cell.length_b   1.000
_cell.length_c   1.000
_cell.angle_alpha   90.00
_cell.angle_beta   90.00
_cell.angle_gamma   90.00
#
_symmetry.space_group_name_H-M   'P 1'
#
loop_
_entity.id
_entity.type
_entity.pdbx_description
1 polymer ?
#
loop_
_entity_poly.entity_id
_entity_poly.type
_entity_poly.pdbx_seq_one_letter_code
_entity_poly.pdbx_strand_id
1 'polypeptide(L)' 'MEATVSAKVREEIQQTITKAQDLGVDILGVGRYLRAYHPRIWAQLDWEEEFPFFPLEIEVKMDWGLTIRRLGG' A
#
# COMPACT_ATOMS: atom_id res chain seq x y z
N MET A 1 1.28 -22.67 1.89
CA MET A 1 2.51 -21.99 1.42
C MET A 1 2.18 -20.69 0.72
N GLU A 2 1.35 -20.67 -0.33
CA GLU A 2 0.96 -19.41 -1.01
C GLU A 2 0.24 -18.40 -0.11
N ALA A 3 -0.76 -18.86 0.66
CA ALA A 3 -1.42 -18.03 1.67
C ALA A 3 -0.43 -17.48 2.71
N THR A 4 0.62 -18.24 3.03
CA THR A 4 1.67 -17.85 3.99
C THR A 4 2.56 -16.73 3.43
N VAL A 5 2.93 -16.80 2.14
CA VAL A 5 3.73 -15.77 1.48
C VAL A 5 2.91 -14.50 1.26
N SER A 6 1.67 -14.62 0.76
CA SER A 6 0.77 -13.47 0.59
C SER A 6 0.49 -12.77 1.92
N ALA A 7 0.24 -13.53 3.00
CA ALA A 7 0.05 -12.97 4.34
C ALA A 7 1.31 -12.24 4.83
N LYS A 8 2.51 -12.79 4.60
CA LYS A 8 3.76 -12.11 5.00
C LYS A 8 3.98 -10.82 4.21
N VAL A 9 3.72 -10.83 2.90
CA VAL A 9 3.80 -9.62 2.07
C VAL A 9 2.81 -8.56 2.55
N ARG A 10 1.57 -8.97 2.84
CA ARG A 10 0.55 -8.07 3.39
C ARG A 10 1.01 -7.43 4.70
N GLU A 11 1.57 -8.22 5.62
CA GLU A 11 2.09 -7.73 6.90
C GLU A 11 3.19 -6.68 6.72
N GLU A 12 4.19 -6.95 5.87
CA GLU A 12 5.29 -6.02 5.59
C GLU A 12 4.80 -4.71 4.97
N ILE A 13 3.84 -4.79 4.03
CA ILE A 13 3.23 -3.59 3.43
C ILE A 13 2.47 -2.80 4.50
N GLN A 14 1.69 -3.48 5.35
CA GLN A 14 0.95 -2.84 6.43
C GLN A 14 1.89 -2.10 7.39
N GLN A 15 2.98 -2.75 7.82
CA GLN A 15 3.99 -2.14 8.69
C GLN A 15 4.67 -0.92 8.02
N THR A 16 4.95 -1.02 6.73
CA THR A 16 5.55 0.08 5.96
C THR A 16 4.62 1.28 5.88
N ILE A 17 3.33 1.04 5.62
CA ILE A 17 2.31 2.10 5.56
C ILE A 17 2.12 2.73 6.94
N THR A 18 2.01 1.94 8.01
CA THR A 18 1.91 2.46 9.38
C THR A 18 3.09 3.37 9.70
N LYS A 19 4.32 2.94 9.40
CA LYS A 19 5.50 3.78 9.62
C LYS A 19 5.49 5.05 8.77
N ALA A 20 4.96 4.99 7.55
CA ALA A 20 4.82 6.17 6.70
C ALA A 20 3.81 7.17 7.28
N GLN A 21 2.69 6.68 7.83
CA GLN A 21 1.69 7.49 8.54
C GLN A 21 2.27 8.12 9.81
N ASP A 22 3.02 7.36 10.62
CA ASP A 22 3.71 7.88 11.82
C ASP A 22 4.69 9.02 11.50
N LEU A 23 5.28 8.98 10.30
CA LEU A 23 6.21 10.01 9.81
C LEU A 23 5.51 11.14 9.05
N GLY A 24 4.20 11.04 8.79
CA GLY A 24 3.45 12.00 7.98
C GLY A 24 3.86 12.03 6.50
N VAL A 25 4.42 10.92 5.97
CA VAL A 25 4.95 10.86 4.60
C VAL A 25 4.06 9.99 3.70
N ASP A 26 3.44 10.61 2.69
CA ASP A 26 2.66 9.90 1.67
C ASP A 26 3.55 9.19 0.64
N ILE A 27 4.03 8.00 1.00
CA ILE A 27 4.91 7.17 0.15
C ILE A 27 4.17 6.52 -1.04
N LEU A 28 2.85 6.42 -0.98
CA LEU A 28 2.02 5.80 -2.03
C LEU A 28 1.50 6.83 -3.04
N GLY A 29 1.53 8.12 -2.69
CA GLY A 29 1.03 9.20 -3.53
C GLY A 29 -0.50 9.33 -3.53
N VAL A 30 -1.17 8.90 -2.45
CA VAL A 30 -2.63 8.98 -2.31
C VAL A 30 -3.13 10.42 -2.41
N GLY A 31 -2.43 11.37 -1.78
CA GLY A 31 -2.80 12.79 -1.85
C GLY A 31 -2.71 13.34 -3.28
N ARG A 32 -1.70 12.92 -4.03
CA ARG A 32 -1.58 13.27 -5.46
C ARG A 32 -2.75 12.71 -6.26
N TYR A 33 -3.16 11.47 -6.00
CA TYR A 33 -4.30 10.84 -6.65
C TYR A 33 -5.61 11.57 -6.32
N LEU A 34 -5.87 11.85 -5.03
CA LEU A 34 -7.05 12.58 -4.57
C LEU A 34 -7.13 13.97 -5.19
N ARG A 35 -6.01 14.70 -5.25
CA ARG A 35 -5.96 16.01 -5.90
C ARG A 35 -6.30 15.96 -7.38
N ALA A 36 -5.84 14.92 -8.09
CA ALA A 36 -6.05 14.79 -9.54
C ALA A 36 -7.48 14.35 -9.90
N TYR A 37 -8.04 13.40 -9.16
CA TYR A 37 -9.30 12.73 -9.53
C TYR A 37 -10.50 13.12 -8.65
N HIS A 38 -10.25 13.66 -7.45
CA HIS A 38 -11.27 14.05 -6.49
C HIS A 38 -11.04 15.48 -5.94
N PRO A 39 -10.94 16.51 -6.81
CA PRO A 39 -10.55 17.86 -6.39
C PRO A 39 -11.50 18.50 -5.37
N ARG A 40 -12.79 18.14 -5.40
CA ARG A 40 -13.78 18.60 -4.41
C ARG A 40 -13.53 18.05 -3.01
N ILE A 41 -13.06 16.81 -2.92
CA ILE A 41 -12.69 16.19 -1.64
C ILE A 41 -11.36 16.79 -1.20
N TRP A 42 -10.37 16.85 -2.10
CA TRP A 42 -9.06 17.44 -1.82
C TRP A 42 -9.14 18.86 -1.25
N ALA A 43 -10.05 19.69 -1.74
CA ALA A 43 -10.23 21.06 -1.24
C ALA A 43 -10.77 21.15 0.21
N GLN A 44 -11.27 20.05 0.77
CA GLN A 44 -11.81 19.97 2.13
C GLN A 44 -10.86 19.26 3.10
N LEU A 45 -9.76 18.68 2.61
CA LEU A 45 -8.81 17.91 3.41
C LEU A 45 -7.60 18.76 3.77
N ASP A 46 -7.18 18.71 5.04
CA ASP A 46 -5.82 19.06 5.40
C ASP A 46 -4.95 17.81 5.31
N TRP A 47 -4.35 17.58 4.14
CA TRP A 47 -3.68 16.31 3.86
C TRP A 47 -2.48 16.04 4.78
N GLU A 48 -1.77 17.08 5.23
CA GLU A 48 -0.63 16.89 6.14
C GLU A 48 -1.10 16.46 7.54
N GLU A 49 -2.24 16.98 8.01
CA GLU A 49 -2.82 16.61 9.31
C GLU A 49 -3.62 15.29 9.26
N GLU A 50 -4.29 15.01 8.15
CA GLU A 50 -5.21 13.88 8.02
C GLU A 50 -4.55 12.58 7.56
N PHE A 51 -3.48 12.65 6.76
CA PHE A 51 -2.81 11.45 6.25
C PHE A 51 -2.38 10.45 7.35
N PRO A 52 -1.81 10.88 8.50
CA PRO A 52 -1.47 9.98 9.60
C PRO A 52 -2.64 9.13 10.12
N PHE A 53 -3.88 9.61 9.96
CA PHE A 53 -5.09 8.95 10.46
C PHE A 53 -5.97 8.37 9.34
N PHE A 54 -5.53 8.51 8.08
CA PHE A 54 -6.31 8.09 6.92
C PHE A 54 -6.48 6.57 6.90
N PRO A 55 -7.72 6.04 6.87
CA PRO A 55 -7.95 4.60 6.90
C PRO A 55 -7.55 3.97 5.57
N LEU A 56 -6.59 3.03 5.61
CA LEU A 56 -6.11 2.29 4.45
C LEU A 56 -6.37 0.80 4.62
N GLU A 57 -7.21 0.25 3.74
CA GLU A 57 -7.39 -1.19 3.61
C GLU A 57 -6.54 -1.74 2.46
N ILE A 58 -5.65 -2.65 2.78
CA ILE A 58 -4.76 -3.29 1.81
C ILE A 58 -5.40 -4.62 1.41
N GLU A 59 -5.34 -5.00 0.13
CA GLU A 59 -5.64 -6.36 -0.34
C GLU A 59 -4.47 -6.84 -1.19
N VAL A 60 -3.88 -7.99 -0.84
CA VAL A 60 -2.77 -8.59 -1.59
C VAL A 60 -3.29 -9.84 -2.29
N LYS A 61 -3.40 -9.77 -3.62
CA LYS A 61 -3.67 -10.90 -4.49
C LYS A 61 -2.37 -11.33 -5.15
N MET A 62 -1.93 -12.55 -4.86
CA MET A 62 -0.73 -13.12 -5.44
C MET A 62 -1.16 -14.22 -6.41
N ASP A 63 -0.73 -14.11 -7.66
CA ASP A 63 -0.78 -15.18 -8.64
C ASP A 63 0.66 -15.67 -8.87
N TRP A 64 0.93 -16.92 -8.51
CA TRP A 64 2.27 -17.47 -8.59
C TRP A 64 2.47 -18.22 -9.91
N GLY A 65 3.07 -17.56 -10.89
CA GLY A 65 3.60 -18.22 -12.07
C GLY A 65 4.88 -18.99 -11.74
N LEU A 66 4.79 -20.26 -11.36
CA LEU A 66 5.96 -21.14 -11.19
C LEU A 66 6.61 -21.39 -12.57
N THR A 67 7.44 -20.48 -13.07
CA THR A 67 8.47 -20.86 -14.03
C THR A 67 9.68 -21.37 -13.25
N ILE A 68 9.54 -22.52 -12.59
CA ILE A 68 10.72 -23.29 -12.16
C ILE A 68 11.33 -23.85 -13.44
N ARG A 69 12.23 -23.09 -14.08
CA ARG A 69 13.23 -23.71 -14.93
C ARG A 69 14.08 -24.54 -13.98
N ARG A 70 13.79 -25.85 -13.92
CA ARG A 70 14.75 -26.81 -13.40
C ARG A 70 16.02 -26.56 -14.21
N LEU A 71 17.00 -25.90 -13.60
CA LEU A 71 18.36 -25.90 -14.12
C LEU A 71 18.80 -27.35 -13.95
N GLY A 72 18.54 -28.15 -14.99
CA GLY A 72 18.99 -29.52 -15.08
C GLY A 72 20.50 -29.56 -15.19
N GLY A 73 21.08 -30.62 -14.63
CA GLY A 73 22.51 -30.92 -14.63
C GLY A 73 22.85 -31.76 -13.41
#